data_AF-X1J353-F1
#
_entry.id   AF-X1J353-F1
#
_cell.length_a   1.000
_cell.length_b   1.000
_cell.length_c   1.000
_cell.angle_alpha   90.00
_cell.angle_beta   90.00
_cell.angle_gamma   90.00
#
_symmetry.space_group_name_H-M   'P 1'
#
loop_
_entity.id
_entity.type
_entity.pdbx_description
1 polymer ?
#
loop_
_entity_poly.entity_id
_entity_poly.type
_entity_poly.pdbx_seq_one_letter_code
_entity_poly.pdbx_strand_id
1 'polypeptide(L)'
;MKSSTGTIDKGQLKGDFFNLLAFLVTSARNCVEEPKLYGPFRLIDGASRLIEILEEADIADEFLVEIRKKIDDNKYSVMGDKDEFIKFLDSLILDFVDKLKSTGG
;
A
#
# COMPACT_ATOMS: atom_id res chain seq x y z
N MET A 1 25.37 11.73 -8.89
CA MET A 1 25.84 10.98 -7.71
C MET A 1 25.53 11.83 -6.48
N LYS A 2 24.40 11.58 -5.80
CA LYS A 2 24.11 12.17 -4.49
C LYS A 2 24.22 11.05 -3.47
N SER A 3 25.41 10.91 -2.90
CA SER A 3 25.59 10.26 -1.60
C SER A 3 25.36 11.35 -0.58
N SER A 4 24.31 11.23 0.21
CA SER A 4 24.09 12.01 1.42
C SER A 4 23.21 11.17 2.32
N THR A 5 23.82 10.57 3.34
CA THR A 5 23.15 10.14 4.57
C THR A 5 22.33 11.34 5.07
N GLY A 6 21.05 11.38 4.70
CA GLY A 6 20.26 12.62 4.65
C GLY A 6 19.04 12.49 5.55
N THR A 7 19.03 13.28 6.62
CA THR A 7 17.88 13.44 7.51
C THR A 7 16.58 13.59 6.70
N ILE A 8 15.56 12.78 7.01
CA ILE A 8 14.24 12.88 6.38
C ILE A 8 13.78 14.34 6.42
N ASP A 9 13.46 14.91 5.25
CA ASP A 9 12.85 16.23 5.19
C ASP A 9 11.43 16.13 5.76
N LYS A 10 11.26 16.64 6.99
CA LYS A 10 9.96 16.67 7.68
C LYS A 10 8.89 17.42 6.89
N GLY A 11 9.28 18.39 6.06
CA GLY A 11 8.37 19.11 5.17
C GLY A 11 7.81 18.21 4.09
N GLN A 12 8.68 17.48 3.40
CA GLN A 12 8.31 16.48 2.40
C GLN A 12 7.44 15.38 3.00
N LEU A 13 7.89 14.74 4.09
CA LEU A 13 7.16 13.67 4.75
C LEU A 13 5.74 14.10 5.19
N LYS A 14 5.60 15.34 5.70
CA LYS A 14 4.29 15.91 6.04
C LYS A 14 3.40 16.06 4.80
N GLY A 15 3.98 16.48 3.67
CA GLY A 15 3.28 16.56 2.39
C GLY A 15 2.78 15.20 1.91
N ASP A 16 3.63 14.18 1.99
CA ASP A 16 3.27 12.84 1.50
C ASP A 16 2.18 12.19 2.36
N PHE A 17 2.27 12.31 3.69
CA PHE A 17 1.18 11.90 4.56
C PHE A 17 -0.11 12.70 4.32
N PHE A 18 -0.01 14.01 4.05
CA PHE A 18 -1.20 14.80 3.70
C PHE A 18 -1.85 14.32 2.40
N ASN A 19 -1.05 13.99 1.38
CA ASN A 19 -1.54 13.44 0.12
C ASN A 19 -2.21 12.06 0.32
N LEU A 20 -1.61 11.20 1.14
CA LEU A 20 -2.22 9.91 1.51
C LEU A 20 -3.55 10.11 2.25
N LEU A 21 -3.60 11.03 3.22
CA LEU A 21 -4.83 11.35 3.93
C LEU A 21 -5.92 11.88 2.98
N ALA A 22 -5.57 12.79 2.07
CA ALA A 22 -6.48 13.31 1.05
C ALA A 22 -7.02 12.16 0.16
N PHE A 23 -6.15 11.27 -0.29
CA PHE A 23 -6.55 10.08 -1.04
C PHE A 23 -7.53 9.20 -0.26
N LEU A 24 -7.27 8.92 1.02
CA LEU A 24 -8.11 8.07 1.85
C LEU A 24 -9.49 8.68 2.12
N VAL A 25 -9.57 9.98 2.43
CA VAL A 25 -10.86 10.64 2.71
C VAL A 25 -11.72 10.77 1.44
N THR A 26 -11.11 11.10 0.30
CA THR A 26 -11.81 11.12 -0.98
C THR A 26 -12.28 9.73 -1.38
N SER A 27 -11.41 8.72 -1.22
CA SER A 27 -11.72 7.31 -1.43
C SER A 27 -12.94 6.86 -0.62
N ALA A 28 -12.96 7.20 0.68
CA ALA A 28 -14.07 6.85 1.57
C ALA A 28 -15.40 7.44 1.12
N ARG A 29 -15.44 8.71 0.67
CA ARG A 29 -16.66 9.32 0.13
C ARG A 29 -17.13 8.59 -1.14
N ASN A 30 -16.21 8.31 -2.05
CA ASN A 30 -16.52 7.68 -3.33
C ASN A 30 -17.09 6.26 -3.16
N CYS A 31 -16.63 5.50 -2.15
CA CYS A 31 -17.12 4.16 -1.85
C CYS A 31 -18.63 4.07 -1.54
N VAL A 32 -19.29 5.19 -1.24
CA VAL A 32 -20.73 5.22 -0.98
C VAL A 32 -21.55 5.09 -2.28
N GLU A 33 -21.07 5.69 -3.38
CA GLU A 33 -21.81 5.72 -4.66
C GLU A 33 -21.26 4.72 -5.69
N GLU A 34 -20.00 4.34 -5.55
CA GLU A 34 -19.29 3.52 -6.52
C GLU A 34 -19.44 2.00 -6.28
N PRO A 35 -19.03 1.16 -7.26
CA PRO A 35 -19.03 -0.28 -7.08
C PRO A 35 -18.30 -0.72 -5.81
N LYS A 36 -18.93 -1.61 -5.03
CA LYS A 36 -18.42 -2.04 -3.71
C LYS A 36 -16.97 -2.56 -3.74
N LEU A 37 -16.54 -3.17 -4.84
CA LEU A 37 -15.18 -3.69 -5.00
C LEU A 37 -14.11 -2.61 -5.11
N TYR A 38 -14.47 -1.36 -5.43
CA TYR A 38 -13.52 -0.26 -5.49
C TYR A 38 -13.05 0.18 -4.10
N GLY A 39 -13.82 -0.13 -3.05
CA GLY A 39 -13.39 0.05 -1.67
C GLY A 39 -12.14 -0.78 -1.34
N PRO A 40 -12.19 -2.12 -1.43
CA PRO A 40 -11.03 -2.97 -1.27
C PRO A 40 -9.84 -2.58 -2.17
N PHE A 41 -10.09 -2.24 -3.44
CA PHE A 41 -9.03 -1.75 -4.34
C PHE A 41 -8.32 -0.51 -3.78
N ARG A 42 -9.06 0.50 -3.31
CA ARG A 42 -8.50 1.73 -2.74
C ARG A 42 -7.78 1.51 -1.42
N LEU A 43 -8.23 0.57 -0.60
CA LEU A 43 -7.52 0.21 0.62
C LEU A 43 -6.13 -0.33 0.30
N ILE A 44 -6.03 -1.18 -0.71
CA ILE A 44 -4.76 -1.76 -1.14
C ILE A 44 -3.89 -0.75 -1.91
N ASP A 45 -4.47 0.13 -2.74
CA ASP A 45 -3.70 1.24 -3.35
C ASP A 45 -3.18 2.22 -2.27
N GLY A 46 -3.98 2.50 -1.25
CA GLY A 46 -3.57 3.28 -0.08
C GLY A 46 -2.43 2.62 0.70
N ALA A 47 -2.46 1.28 0.84
CA ALA A 47 -1.37 0.53 1.45
C ALA A 47 -0.08 0.61 0.62
N SER A 48 -0.16 0.47 -0.70
CA SER A 48 1.00 0.65 -1.61
C SER A 48 1.63 2.03 -1.46
N ARG A 49 0.81 3.09 -1.47
CA ARG A 49 1.27 4.47 -1.26
C ARG A 49 1.90 4.69 0.12
N LEU A 50 1.36 4.07 1.16
CA LEU A 50 1.98 4.15 2.48
C LEU A 50 3.36 3.48 2.49
N ILE A 51 3.49 2.31 1.87
CA ILE A 51 4.77 1.62 1.77
C ILE A 51 5.79 2.45 0.97
N GLU A 52 5.36 3.08 -0.12
CA GLU A 52 6.20 4.02 -0.88
C GLU A 52 6.77 5.14 -0.01
N ILE A 53 5.94 5.76 0.84
CA ILE A 53 6.38 6.78 1.80
C ILE A 53 7.41 6.20 2.78
N LEU A 54 7.22 4.96 3.24
CA LEU A 54 8.17 4.28 4.14
C LEU A 54 9.49 3.93 3.44
N GLU A 55 9.47 3.58 2.16
CA GLU A 55 10.67 3.35 1.35
C GLU A 55 11.46 4.64 1.16
N GLU A 56 10.81 5.74 0.77
CA GLU A 56 11.44 7.05 0.61
C GLU A 56 12.03 7.59 1.92
N ALA A 57 11.44 7.18 3.06
CA ALA A 57 11.91 7.49 4.39
C ALA A 57 13.02 6.55 4.92
N ASP A 58 13.45 5.54 4.15
CA ASP A 58 14.42 4.50 4.58
C ASP A 58 13.94 3.72 5.82
N ILE A 59 12.63 3.51 5.96
CA ILE A 59 11.97 2.79 7.05
C ILE A 59 11.47 1.40 6.59
N ALA A 60 11.18 1.24 5.30
CA ALA A 60 10.65 -0.02 4.77
C ALA A 60 11.71 -1.14 4.82
N ASP A 61 11.29 -2.33 5.27
CA ASP A 61 12.10 -3.55 5.15
C ASP A 61 11.84 -4.26 3.81
N GLU A 62 12.66 -5.28 3.49
CA GLU A 62 12.54 -6.06 2.26
C GLU A 62 11.14 -6.67 2.08
N PHE A 63 10.49 -7.06 3.19
CA PHE A 63 9.12 -7.57 3.15
C PHE A 63 8.15 -6.52 2.63
N LEU A 64 8.19 -5.29 3.15
CA LEU A 64 7.32 -4.20 2.69
C LEU A 64 7.55 -3.88 1.22
N VAL A 65 8.81 -3.84 0.76
CA VAL A 65 9.15 -3.60 -0.65
C VAL A 65 8.50 -4.66 -1.56
N GLU A 66 8.59 -5.95 -1.20
CA GLU A 66 7.96 -7.02 -1.98
C GLU A 66 6.42 -6.97 -1.92
N ILE A 67 5.83 -6.61 -0.78
CA ILE A 67 4.38 -6.39 -0.67
C ILE A 67 3.91 -5.29 -1.61
N ARG A 68 4.61 -4.14 -1.64
CA ARG A 68 4.24 -3.04 -2.55
C ARG A 68 4.29 -3.49 -4.00
N LYS A 69 5.37 -4.15 -4.41
CA LYS A 69 5.51 -4.67 -5.77
C LYS A 69 4.37 -5.61 -6.13
N LYS A 70 4.07 -6.58 -5.25
CA LYS A 70 2.94 -7.50 -5.42
C LYS A 70 1.61 -6.76 -5.55
N ILE A 71 1.41 -5.68 -4.79
CA ILE A 71 0.22 -4.83 -4.91
C ILE A 71 0.17 -4.14 -6.28
N ASP A 72 1.23 -3.47 -6.68
CA ASP A 72 1.26 -2.69 -7.92
C ASP A 72 1.09 -3.58 -9.16
N ASP A 73 1.62 -4.79 -9.13
CA ASP A 73 1.49 -5.78 -10.20
C ASP A 73 0.05 -6.34 -10.34
N ASN A 74 -0.73 -6.39 -9.26
CA ASN A 74 -2.00 -7.15 -9.22
C ASN A 74 -3.25 -6.31 -8.94
N LYS A 75 -3.13 -5.09 -8.41
CA LYS A 75 -4.29 -4.28 -7.95
C LYS A 75 -5.33 -4.00 -9.03
N TYR A 76 -4.93 -3.97 -10.31
CA TYR A 76 -5.84 -3.74 -11.44
C TYR A 76 -6.65 -4.97 -11.87
N SER A 77 -6.40 -6.16 -11.30
CA SER A 77 -7.24 -7.35 -11.52
C SER A 77 -8.72 -7.08 -11.16
N VAL A 78 -9.01 -6.13 -10.26
CA VAL A 78 -10.37 -5.66 -9.93
C VAL A 78 -11.18 -5.22 -11.15
N MET A 79 -10.52 -4.81 -12.25
CA MET A 79 -11.17 -4.35 -13.48
C MET A 79 -11.46 -5.49 -14.46
N GLY A 80 -10.84 -6.66 -14.28
CA GLY A 80 -10.95 -7.80 -15.20
C GLY A 80 -11.69 -8.97 -14.58
N ASP A 81 -11.09 -9.61 -13.58
CA ASP A 81 -11.60 -10.81 -12.93
C ASP A 81 -11.70 -10.60 -11.41
N LYS A 82 -12.93 -10.66 -10.91
CA LYS A 82 -13.24 -10.52 -9.49
C LYS A 82 -12.62 -11.63 -8.64
N ASP A 83 -12.59 -12.86 -9.13
CA ASP A 83 -12.07 -14.00 -8.38
C ASP A 83 -10.54 -13.95 -8.33
N GLU A 84 -9.88 -13.48 -9.39
CA GLU A 84 -8.44 -13.17 -9.36
C GLU A 84 -8.13 -12.07 -8.34
N PHE A 85 -8.93 -11.00 -8.31
CA PHE A 85 -8.76 -9.93 -7.33
C PHE A 85 -8.93 -10.45 -5.89
N ILE A 86 -9.92 -11.29 -5.61
CA ILE A 86 -10.12 -11.88 -4.28
C ILE A 86 -8.93 -12.77 -3.90
N LYS A 87 -8.47 -13.66 -4.79
CA LYS A 87 -7.29 -14.50 -4.54
C LYS A 87 -6.04 -13.67 -4.27
N PHE A 88 -5.88 -12.56 -4.98
CA PHE A 88 -4.81 -11.61 -4.72
C PHE A 88 -4.90 -11.03 -3.29
N LEU A 89 -6.08 -10.57 -2.86
CA LEU A 89 -6.28 -10.07 -1.49
C LEU A 89 -5.98 -11.15 -0.44
N ASP A 90 -6.47 -12.37 -0.65
CA ASP A 90 -6.22 -13.51 0.24
C ASP A 90 -4.71 -13.80 0.33
N SER A 91 -4.00 -13.70 -0.78
CA SER A 91 -2.55 -13.93 -0.81
C SER A 91 -1.77 -12.86 -0.02
N LEU A 92 -2.22 -11.59 -0.02
CA LEU A 92 -1.60 -10.55 0.82
C LEU A 92 -1.79 -10.87 2.30
N ILE A 93 -2.98 -11.34 2.69
CA ILE A 93 -3.25 -11.73 4.09
C ILE A 93 -2.29 -12.85 4.52
N LEU A 94 -2.07 -13.85 3.67
CA LEU A 94 -1.16 -14.96 3.95
C LEU A 94 0.29 -14.48 4.12
N ASP A 95 0.77 -13.57 3.25
CA ASP A 95 2.12 -13.02 3.38
C ASP A 95 2.35 -12.33 4.74
N PHE A 96 1.37 -11.54 5.21
CA PHE A 96 1.44 -10.90 6.53
C PHE A 96 1.35 -11.90 7.67
N VAL A 97 0.50 -12.94 7.57
CA VAL A 97 0.43 -14.01 8.57
C VAL A 97 1.77 -14.73 8.69
N ASP A 98 2.45 -15.01 7.57
CA ASP A 98 3.72 -15.70 7.58
C ASP A 98 4.86 -14.81 8.10
N LYS A 99 4.85 -13.51 7.76
CA LYS A 99 5.74 -12.52 8.38
C LYS A 99 5.56 -12.49 9.90
N LEU A 100 4.32 -12.43 10.39
CA LEU A 100 4.02 -12.40 11.83
C LEU A 100 4.57 -13.63 12.58
N LYS A 101 4.42 -14.83 12.00
CA LYS A 101 5.00 -16.06 12.55
C LYS A 101 6.53 -16.01 12.60
N SER A 102 7.16 -15.47 11.56
CA SER A 102 8.62 -15.36 11.48
C SER A 102 9.23 -14.35 12.47
N THR A 103 8.46 -13.33 12.86
CA THR A 103 8.89 -12.30 13.84
C THR A 103 8.57 -12.66 15.30
N GLY A 104 7.71 -13.65 15.52
CA GLY A 104 7.23 -14.07 16.84
C GLY A 104 7.82 -15.39 17.36
N GLY A 105 8.95 -15.83 16.81
CA GLY A 105 9.68 -17.05 17.20
C GLY A 105 11.05 -16.75 17.81
#